data_AF-A0AAU9UEL8-F1
#
_entry.id   AF-A0AAU9UEL8-F1
#
_cell.length_a   1.000
_cell.length_b   1.000
_cell.length_c   1.000
_cell.angle_alpha   90.00
_cell.angle_beta   90.00
_cell.angle_gamma   90.00
#
_symmetry.space_group_name_H-M   'P 1'
#
loop_
_entity.id
_entity.type
_entity.pdbx_description
1 polymer ?
#
loop_
_entity_poly.entity_id
_entity_poly.type
_entity_poly.pdbx_seq_one_letter_code
_entity_poly.pdbx_strand_id
1 'polypeptide(L)'
;MTQSISLQEWLLEAPKYTVFRINNLMHFDLEELKKYLEEQRKELNGPDIPKYYFLKPDCLIVEQWPFTVNLKKTSNEIIVDPLCAAAVLRGAHVYAPGVLGLPSNCVLNERIDIYGAMDGQCKRGLKVKYNGNKKYVGTGYLRMLRYNIFDKGVQPSGIAVQLLLPASMLPVINELIFPRGHVLLQNLPSIIAGWVVNAQAYEYILDMCAAPGNKTTHLAEMSRNKAIIIAIDKNIQKINRIKQSCDTQGVTCVKAYAYDSTKCHSDESDIKKENIMVPPYSSNTFDKILLDAPCSGLGQRPQTNNKITPKMLQSYKIVQRKLFDAAVNILKVGGKLTYSTCTVTVDENEGMVSWVLKKYSCLKLIPAEPLYGGPGLPNVGLSDTERVMVQRFGPENDPLRPVDDLYKNTIGFFIAAFIKTGDVTS
;
A
#
# COMPACT_ATOMS: atom_id res chain seq x y z
N MET A 1 -4.09 -30.03 12.66
CA MET A 1 -2.84 -29.30 13.01
C MET A 1 -2.39 -28.55 11.77
N THR A 2 -2.83 -27.31 11.60
CA THR A 2 -2.39 -26.44 10.51
C THR A 2 -0.92 -26.09 10.77
N GLN A 3 -0.01 -26.48 9.87
CA GLN A 3 1.38 -26.04 9.94
C GLN A 3 1.39 -24.52 9.93
N SER A 4 1.95 -23.93 11.00
CA SER A 4 2.20 -22.50 11.10
C SER A 4 3.20 -22.11 10.02
N ILE A 5 2.74 -21.47 8.93
CA ILE A 5 3.61 -20.90 7.90
C ILE A 5 4.54 -19.89 8.57
N SER A 6 5.85 -19.96 8.30
CA SER A 6 6.78 -18.99 8.86
C SER A 6 6.53 -17.60 8.27
N LEU A 7 6.85 -16.53 9.02
CA LEU A 7 6.70 -15.15 8.52
C LEU A 7 7.47 -14.93 7.21
N GLN A 8 8.64 -15.56 7.04
CA GLN A 8 9.45 -15.45 5.83
C GLN A 8 8.76 -16.08 4.61
N GLU A 9 8.24 -17.31 4.74
CA GLU A 9 7.50 -17.97 3.66
C GLU A 9 6.26 -17.16 3.29
N TRP A 10 5.52 -16.67 4.29
CA TRP A 10 4.34 -15.83 4.07
C TRP A 10 4.68 -14.55 3.31
N LEU A 11 5.79 -13.88 3.65
CA LEU A 11 6.24 -12.67 2.96
C LEU A 11 6.61 -12.92 1.49
N LEU A 12 7.14 -14.09 1.14
CA LEU A 12 7.53 -14.45 -0.24
C LEU A 12 6.35 -14.73 -1.18
N GLU A 13 5.16 -14.95 -0.61
CA GLU A 13 3.94 -15.21 -1.35
C GLU A 13 3.15 -13.92 -1.63
N ALA A 14 2.50 -13.87 -2.79
CA ALA A 14 1.57 -12.80 -3.10
C ALA A 14 0.28 -12.99 -2.29
N PRO A 15 -0.36 -11.91 -1.81
CA PRO A 15 -1.68 -12.01 -1.19
C PRO A 15 -2.69 -12.62 -2.18
N LYS A 16 -3.61 -13.43 -1.65
CA LYS A 16 -4.59 -14.22 -2.44
C LYS A 16 -5.78 -13.40 -2.96
N TYR A 17 -5.80 -12.11 -2.67
CA TYR A 17 -6.90 -11.22 -3.02
C TYR A 17 -6.36 -9.97 -3.73
N THR A 18 -7.11 -9.55 -4.75
CA THR A 18 -7.00 -8.21 -5.33
C THR A 18 -8.04 -7.32 -4.65
N VAL A 19 -7.60 -6.15 -4.18
CA VAL A 19 -8.43 -5.25 -3.39
C VAL A 19 -8.46 -3.89 -4.05
N PHE A 20 -9.68 -3.43 -4.32
CA PHE A 20 -9.94 -2.11 -4.88
C PHE A 20 -10.61 -1.23 -3.84
N ARG A 21 -10.12 -0.01 -3.72
CA ARG A 21 -10.91 1.08 -3.16
C ARG A 21 -11.78 1.66 -4.26
N ILE A 22 -13.09 1.75 -4.01
CA ILE A 22 -14.04 2.37 -4.92
C ILE A 22 -14.18 3.85 -4.54
N ASN A 23 -13.98 4.74 -5.52
CA ASN A 23 -14.13 6.16 -5.31
C ASN A 23 -15.62 6.53 -5.28
N ASN A 24 -16.15 6.74 -4.07
CA ASN A 24 -17.56 7.10 -3.86
C ASN A 24 -17.94 8.50 -4.35
N LEU A 25 -16.99 9.31 -4.81
CA LEU A 25 -17.26 10.60 -5.47
C LEU A 25 -17.59 10.42 -6.96
N MET A 26 -17.32 9.24 -7.52
CA MET A 26 -17.49 8.90 -8.93
C MET A 26 -18.48 7.75 -9.11
N HIS A 27 -18.95 7.55 -10.34
CA HIS A 27 -19.80 6.41 -10.67
C HIS A 27 -18.95 5.14 -10.83
N PHE A 28 -19.36 4.06 -10.17
CA PHE A 28 -18.75 2.74 -10.33
C PHE A 28 -19.81 1.77 -10.85
N ASP A 29 -19.52 1.12 -11.98
CA ASP A 29 -20.38 0.08 -12.55
C ASP A 29 -19.74 -1.31 -12.35
N LEU A 30 -20.46 -2.17 -11.66
CA LEU A 30 -20.05 -3.54 -11.39
C LEU A 30 -20.16 -4.44 -12.63
N GLU A 31 -21.05 -4.10 -13.58
CA GLU A 31 -21.22 -4.88 -14.81
C GLU A 31 -19.99 -4.77 -15.72
N GLU A 32 -19.27 -3.64 -15.71
CA GLU A 32 -17.98 -3.49 -16.40
C GLU A 32 -16.96 -4.52 -15.91
N LEU A 33 -16.85 -4.69 -14.59
CA LEU A 33 -15.97 -5.70 -13.99
C LEU A 33 -16.38 -7.10 -14.41
N LYS A 34 -17.67 -7.42 -14.31
CA LYS A 34 -18.20 -8.75 -14.62
C LYS A 34 -17.94 -9.10 -16.08
N LYS A 35 -18.23 -8.18 -17.01
CA LYS A 35 -17.94 -8.37 -18.44
C LYS A 35 -16.47 -8.64 -18.69
N TYR A 36 -15.59 -7.87 -18.06
CA TYR A 36 -14.15 -8.03 -18.22
C TYR A 36 -13.63 -9.36 -17.65
N LEU A 37 -14.15 -9.80 -16.50
CA LEU A 37 -13.85 -11.12 -15.95
C LEU A 37 -14.33 -12.26 -16.87
N GLU A 38 -15.50 -12.11 -17.49
CA GLU A 38 -16.00 -13.08 -18.47
C GLU A 38 -15.14 -13.17 -19.73
N GLU A 39 -14.58 -12.05 -20.20
CA GLU A 39 -13.64 -12.03 -21.32
C GLU A 39 -12.33 -12.78 -20.98
N GLN A 40 -11.74 -12.49 -19.82
CA GLN A 40 -10.55 -13.23 -19.35
C GLN A 40 -10.85 -14.72 -19.13
N ARG A 41 -12.03 -15.05 -18.57
CA ARG A 41 -12.45 -16.45 -18.36
C ARG A 41 -12.43 -17.23 -19.67
N LYS A 42 -12.98 -16.65 -20.74
CA LYS A 42 -12.98 -17.26 -22.08
C LYS A 42 -11.56 -17.43 -22.61
N GLU A 43 -10.70 -16.43 -22.45
CA GLU A 43 -9.29 -16.51 -22.88
C GLU A 43 -8.52 -17.62 -22.14
N LEU A 44 -8.83 -17.83 -20.86
CA LEU A 44 -8.25 -18.89 -20.03
C LEU A 44 -8.92 -20.26 -20.19
N ASN A 45 -9.96 -20.37 -21.02
CA ASN A 45 -10.81 -21.56 -21.14
C ASN A 45 -11.37 -22.06 -19.79
N GLY A 46 -11.79 -21.13 -18.95
CA GLY A 46 -12.32 -21.39 -17.61
C GLY A 46 -13.83 -21.67 -17.58
N PRO A 47 -14.30 -22.48 -16.61
CA PRO A 47 -15.72 -22.72 -16.40
C PRO A 47 -16.44 -21.49 -15.80
N ASP A 48 -15.83 -20.82 -14.83
CA ASP A 48 -16.46 -19.79 -13.99
C ASP A 48 -15.57 -18.56 -13.77
N ILE A 49 -16.17 -17.41 -13.49
CA ILE A 49 -15.44 -16.20 -13.08
C ILE A 49 -15.06 -16.25 -11.58
N PRO A 50 -14.00 -15.53 -11.14
CA PRO A 50 -13.65 -15.46 -9.72
C PRO A 50 -14.78 -14.82 -8.92
N LYS A 51 -14.89 -15.22 -7.65
CA LYS A 51 -15.79 -14.56 -6.71
C LYS A 51 -15.30 -13.13 -6.44
N TYR A 52 -16.25 -12.20 -6.38
CA TYR A 52 -16.01 -10.82 -5.95
C TYR A 52 -17.15 -10.34 -5.07
N TYR A 53 -16.85 -9.48 -4.09
CA TYR A 53 -17.83 -8.95 -3.15
C TYR A 53 -17.33 -7.66 -2.48
N PHE A 54 -18.27 -6.85 -2.02
CA PHE A 54 -17.96 -5.66 -1.22
C PHE A 54 -17.83 -6.03 0.25
N LEU A 55 -16.68 -5.70 0.86
CA LEU A 55 -16.51 -5.76 2.31
C LEU A 55 -17.20 -4.56 2.98
N LYS A 56 -17.08 -3.41 2.34
CA LYS A 56 -17.83 -2.17 2.60
C LYS A 56 -18.11 -1.50 1.25
N PRO A 57 -19.03 -0.53 1.16
CA PRO A 57 -19.37 0.11 -0.11
C PRO A 57 -18.16 0.66 -0.90
N ASP A 58 -17.09 1.06 -0.20
CA ASP A 58 -15.85 1.60 -0.76
C ASP A 58 -14.71 0.56 -0.93
N CYS A 59 -14.95 -0.73 -0.65
CA CYS A 59 -13.92 -1.77 -0.66
C CYS A 59 -14.41 -3.04 -1.34
N LEU A 60 -13.96 -3.23 -2.58
CA LEU A 60 -14.25 -4.41 -3.39
C LEU A 60 -13.10 -5.42 -3.30
N ILE A 61 -13.45 -6.66 -2.98
CA ILE A 61 -12.54 -7.81 -2.93
C ILE A 61 -12.79 -8.68 -4.16
N VAL A 62 -11.70 -9.08 -4.83
CA VAL A 62 -11.72 -10.07 -5.92
C VAL A 62 -10.78 -11.22 -5.56
N GLU A 63 -11.29 -12.44 -5.61
CA GLU A 63 -10.55 -13.67 -5.31
C GLU A 63 -9.74 -14.18 -6.51
N GLN A 64 -8.92 -15.21 -6.28
CA GLN A 64 -8.23 -15.95 -7.34
C GLN A 64 -9.21 -16.69 -8.27
N TRP A 65 -8.73 -17.06 -9.46
CA TRP A 65 -9.47 -17.96 -10.35
C TRP A 65 -9.78 -19.30 -9.63
N PRO A 66 -11.03 -19.81 -9.68
CA PRO A 66 -11.45 -20.99 -8.93
C PRO A 66 -11.04 -22.33 -9.58
N PHE A 67 -10.22 -22.29 -10.63
CA PHE A 67 -9.81 -23.45 -11.42
C PHE A 67 -8.32 -23.40 -11.75
N THR A 68 -7.75 -24.55 -12.11
CA THR A 68 -6.37 -24.63 -12.57
C THR A 68 -6.29 -24.30 -14.06
N VAL A 69 -5.40 -23.38 -14.44
CA VAL A 69 -5.12 -23.12 -15.86
C VAL A 69 -3.89 -23.92 -16.28
N ASN A 70 -4.08 -24.89 -17.18
CA ASN A 70 -2.96 -25.68 -17.70
C ASN A 70 -2.35 -24.99 -18.93
N LEU A 71 -1.46 -24.02 -18.69
CA LEU A 71 -0.68 -23.39 -19.75
C LEU A 71 0.64 -24.14 -19.94
N LYS A 72 0.81 -24.82 -21.09
CA LYS A 72 2.09 -25.41 -21.47
C LYS A 72 3.19 -24.33 -21.43
N LYS A 73 4.32 -24.60 -20.78
CA LYS A 73 5.47 -23.68 -20.78
C LYS A 73 5.90 -23.37 -22.21
N THR A 74 6.36 -22.14 -22.41
CA THR A 74 6.85 -21.66 -23.70
C THR A 74 8.36 -21.93 -23.81
N SER A 75 8.88 -21.95 -25.04
CA SER A 75 10.31 -22.10 -25.31
C SER A 75 11.10 -20.82 -25.01
N ASN A 76 10.44 -19.67 -25.13
CA ASN A 76 11.01 -18.35 -24.91
C ASN A 76 10.70 -17.85 -23.49
N GLU A 77 11.66 -17.16 -22.88
CA GLU A 77 11.50 -16.56 -21.55
C GLU A 77 11.90 -15.09 -21.58
N ILE A 78 11.20 -14.27 -20.80
CA ILE A 78 11.59 -12.88 -20.53
C ILE A 78 11.99 -12.77 -19.06
N ILE A 79 13.11 -12.07 -18.82
CA ILE A 79 13.65 -11.88 -17.49
C ILE A 79 13.36 -10.46 -17.03
N VAL A 80 12.75 -10.31 -15.87
CA VAL A 80 12.42 -9.03 -15.25
C VAL A 80 13.12 -8.86 -13.91
N ASP A 81 13.23 -7.61 -13.44
CA ASP A 81 13.77 -7.32 -12.12
C ASP A 81 12.83 -7.80 -10.99
N PRO A 82 13.33 -7.95 -9.73
CA PRO A 82 12.51 -8.41 -8.62
C PRO A 82 11.25 -7.60 -8.32
N LEU A 83 11.29 -6.27 -8.54
CA LEU A 83 10.16 -5.39 -8.26
C LEU A 83 9.07 -5.57 -9.32
N CYS A 84 9.47 -5.66 -10.59
CA CYS A 84 8.57 -6.00 -11.69
C CYS A 84 8.00 -7.40 -11.51
N ALA A 85 8.80 -8.37 -11.08
CA ALA A 85 8.35 -9.73 -10.77
C ALA A 85 7.27 -9.74 -9.66
N ALA A 86 7.45 -8.96 -8.59
CA ALA A 86 6.47 -8.82 -7.53
C ALA A 86 5.17 -8.14 -8.02
N ALA A 87 5.28 -7.13 -8.89
CA ALA A 87 4.12 -6.48 -9.50
C ALA A 87 3.35 -7.43 -10.43
N VAL A 88 4.05 -8.25 -11.23
CA VAL A 88 3.43 -9.28 -12.09
C VAL A 88 2.66 -10.28 -11.24
N LEU A 89 3.22 -10.74 -10.11
CA LEU A 89 2.50 -11.60 -9.16
C LEU A 89 1.25 -10.94 -8.55
N ARG A 90 1.09 -9.62 -8.67
CA ARG A 90 -0.12 -8.88 -8.26
C ARG A 90 -1.04 -8.53 -9.44
N GLY A 91 -0.78 -9.09 -10.63
CA GLY A 91 -1.59 -8.88 -11.83
C GLY A 91 -1.13 -7.73 -12.73
N ALA A 92 0.03 -7.13 -12.50
CA ALA A 92 0.52 -6.05 -13.36
C ALA A 92 1.10 -6.56 -14.69
N HIS A 93 0.94 -5.77 -15.75
CA HIS A 93 1.70 -5.97 -16.99
C HIS A 93 3.20 -5.75 -16.77
N VAL A 94 4.01 -6.31 -17.67
CA VAL A 94 5.45 -6.04 -17.67
C VAL A 94 5.68 -4.77 -18.47
N TYR A 95 6.18 -3.72 -17.81
CA TYR A 95 6.59 -2.48 -18.47
C TYR A 95 8.07 -2.53 -18.85
N ALA A 96 8.42 -1.91 -19.98
CA ALA A 96 9.76 -1.96 -20.55
C ALA A 96 10.91 -1.56 -19.59
N PRO A 97 10.75 -0.58 -18.66
CA PRO A 97 11.77 -0.29 -17.65
C PRO A 97 12.18 -1.48 -16.79
N GLY A 98 11.25 -2.41 -16.50
CA GLY A 98 11.48 -3.56 -15.61
C GLY A 98 12.10 -4.79 -16.29
N VAL A 99 12.28 -4.76 -17.62
CA VAL A 99 12.85 -5.88 -18.38
C VAL A 99 14.37 -5.85 -18.29
N LEU A 100 14.96 -7.00 -17.89
CA LEU A 100 16.40 -7.21 -17.82
C LEU A 100 16.93 -8.02 -19.00
N GLY A 101 16.19 -9.02 -19.46
CA GLY A 101 16.63 -9.92 -20.53
C GLY A 101 15.47 -10.32 -21.44
N LEU A 102 15.74 -10.32 -22.75
CA LEU A 102 14.80 -10.79 -23.77
C LEU A 102 15.64 -11.41 -24.92
N PRO A 103 15.40 -12.69 -25.27
CA PRO A 103 16.03 -13.35 -26.40
C PRO A 103 15.77 -12.63 -27.73
N SER A 104 16.69 -12.80 -28.68
CA SER A 104 16.62 -12.09 -29.98
C SER A 104 15.72 -12.77 -31.00
N ASN A 105 15.37 -14.04 -30.79
CA ASN A 105 14.51 -14.85 -31.65
C ASN A 105 13.00 -14.69 -31.33
N CYS A 106 12.64 -13.78 -30.42
CA CYS A 106 11.26 -13.54 -30.04
C CYS A 106 10.47 -12.78 -31.12
N VAL A 107 9.18 -13.07 -31.23
CA VAL A 107 8.25 -12.50 -32.21
C VAL A 107 7.10 -11.78 -31.49
N LEU A 108 6.61 -10.67 -32.05
CA LEU A 108 5.49 -9.94 -31.48
C LEU A 108 4.23 -10.83 -31.38
N ASN A 109 3.47 -10.62 -30.31
CA ASN A 109 2.25 -11.33 -29.97
C ASN A 109 2.43 -12.83 -29.68
N GLU A 110 3.64 -13.35 -29.68
CA GLU A 110 3.89 -14.70 -29.17
C GLU A 110 3.64 -14.76 -27.66
N ARG A 111 3.30 -15.94 -27.16
CA ARG A 111 3.23 -16.20 -25.73
C ARG A 111 4.64 -16.41 -25.17
N ILE A 112 4.93 -15.78 -24.04
CA ILE A 112 6.24 -15.82 -23.40
C ILE A 112 6.10 -15.99 -21.87
N ASP A 113 6.97 -16.83 -21.30
CA ASP A 113 7.01 -17.05 -19.85
C ASP A 113 7.86 -15.99 -19.16
N ILE A 114 7.35 -15.42 -18.07
CA ILE A 114 7.94 -14.31 -17.35
C ILE A 114 8.64 -14.86 -16.10
N TYR A 115 9.93 -14.55 -15.97
CA TYR A 115 10.74 -14.93 -14.81
C TYR A 115 11.36 -13.70 -14.15
N GLY A 116 11.26 -13.62 -12.82
CA GLY A 116 11.99 -12.63 -12.03
C GLY A 116 13.38 -13.13 -11.67
N ALA A 117 14.43 -12.32 -11.88
CA ALA A 117 15.80 -12.63 -11.46
C ALA A 117 15.97 -12.34 -9.96
N MET A 118 16.10 -13.37 -9.13
CA MET A 118 16.03 -13.24 -7.66
C MET A 118 17.38 -13.05 -6.97
N ASP A 119 18.47 -13.31 -7.68
CA ASP A 119 19.85 -13.18 -7.18
C ASP A 119 20.50 -11.81 -7.48
N GLY A 120 19.84 -10.95 -8.25
CA GLY A 120 20.37 -9.66 -8.67
C GLY A 120 21.57 -9.74 -9.63
N GLN A 121 21.87 -10.91 -10.19
CA GLN A 121 23.04 -11.11 -11.07
C GLN A 121 22.71 -10.89 -12.56
N CYS A 122 21.43 -10.86 -12.93
CA CYS A 122 21.01 -10.62 -14.30
C CYS A 122 21.30 -9.18 -14.75
N LYS A 123 22.24 -9.01 -15.66
CA LYS A 123 22.55 -7.70 -16.26
C LYS A 123 21.48 -7.27 -17.25
N ARG A 124 21.15 -5.98 -17.25
CA ARG A 124 20.21 -5.39 -18.21
C ARG A 124 20.74 -5.55 -19.64
N GLY A 125 19.87 -5.97 -20.56
CA GLY A 125 20.22 -6.24 -21.95
C GLY A 125 20.70 -7.67 -22.20
N LEU A 126 20.47 -8.63 -21.30
CA LEU A 126 20.82 -10.04 -21.55
C LEU A 126 20.13 -10.55 -22.83
N LYS A 127 20.91 -11.14 -23.75
CA LYS A 127 20.46 -11.64 -25.07
C LYS A 127 20.17 -13.14 -25.09
N VAL A 128 20.70 -13.87 -24.11
CA VAL A 128 20.65 -15.33 -24.02
C VAL A 128 19.80 -15.76 -22.82
N LYS A 129 19.51 -17.05 -22.73
CA LYS A 129 18.80 -17.63 -21.60
C LYS A 129 19.51 -17.32 -20.27
N TYR A 130 18.74 -16.97 -19.24
CA TYR A 130 19.30 -16.71 -17.93
C TYR A 130 19.37 -17.99 -17.11
N ASN A 131 20.57 -18.37 -16.65
CA ASN A 131 20.80 -19.59 -15.88
C ASN A 131 20.96 -19.35 -14.36
N GLY A 132 20.86 -18.09 -13.90
CA GLY A 132 20.88 -17.76 -12.47
C GLY A 132 19.58 -18.13 -11.76
N ASN A 133 19.50 -17.78 -10.47
CA ASN A 133 18.32 -18.02 -9.66
C ASN A 133 17.17 -17.14 -10.15
N LYS A 134 16.14 -17.79 -10.71
CA LYS A 134 14.96 -17.12 -11.27
C LYS A 134 13.68 -17.82 -10.84
N LYS A 135 12.63 -17.03 -10.63
CA LYS A 135 11.30 -17.51 -10.24
C LYS A 135 10.31 -17.25 -11.36
N TYR A 136 9.54 -18.26 -11.75
CA TYR A 136 8.40 -18.07 -12.65
C TYR A 136 7.34 -17.20 -11.96
N VAL A 137 6.90 -16.14 -12.63
CA VAL A 137 5.91 -15.20 -12.07
C VAL A 137 4.65 -15.05 -12.90
N GLY A 138 4.63 -15.57 -14.12
CA GLY A 138 3.44 -15.57 -14.96
C GLY A 138 3.77 -15.80 -16.42
N THR A 139 2.75 -15.69 -17.26
CA THR A 139 2.87 -15.80 -18.72
C THR A 139 2.00 -14.74 -19.37
N GLY A 140 2.37 -14.29 -20.57
CA GLY A 140 1.68 -13.24 -21.29
C GLY A 140 2.09 -13.17 -22.76
N TYR A 141 1.62 -12.13 -23.43
CA TYR A 141 1.91 -11.89 -24.84
C TYR A 141 2.92 -10.77 -25.01
N LEU A 142 3.95 -11.02 -25.81
CA LEU A 142 4.99 -10.03 -26.08
C LEU A 142 4.43 -8.87 -26.92
N ARG A 143 4.63 -7.64 -26.44
CA ARG A 143 4.19 -6.41 -27.11
C ARG A 143 5.34 -5.50 -27.54
N MET A 144 6.56 -5.77 -27.07
CA MET A 144 7.77 -5.04 -27.50
C MET A 144 8.91 -6.01 -27.80
N LEU A 145 9.58 -5.78 -28.92
CA LEU A 145 10.78 -6.54 -29.28
C LEU A 145 12.01 -5.97 -28.59
N ARG A 146 13.07 -6.79 -28.58
CA ARG A 146 14.33 -6.46 -27.92
C ARG A 146 14.89 -5.09 -28.30
N TYR A 147 14.92 -4.77 -29.60
CA TYR A 147 15.47 -3.51 -30.09
C TYR A 147 14.67 -2.29 -29.59
N ASN A 148 13.36 -2.45 -29.33
CA ASN A 148 12.54 -1.39 -28.74
C ASN A 148 12.93 -1.10 -27.29
N ILE A 149 13.38 -2.12 -26.55
CA ILE A 149 13.66 -2.05 -25.12
C ILE A 149 15.10 -1.58 -24.86
N PHE A 150 16.08 -2.06 -25.65
CA PHE A 150 17.50 -1.87 -25.33
C PHE A 150 18.28 -1.01 -26.32
N ASP A 151 17.86 -0.93 -27.59
CA ASP A 151 18.75 -0.44 -28.66
C ASP A 151 18.45 1.00 -29.09
N LYS A 152 17.32 1.59 -28.66
CA LYS A 152 16.88 2.94 -29.08
C LYS A 152 17.57 4.12 -28.39
N GLY A 153 18.50 3.90 -27.45
CA GLY A 153 19.20 4.97 -26.70
C GLY A 153 18.32 5.84 -25.79
N VAL A 154 16.99 5.77 -25.91
CA VAL A 154 15.99 6.42 -25.06
C VAL A 154 15.56 5.45 -23.95
N GLN A 155 15.26 5.99 -22.76
CA GLN A 155 14.68 5.18 -21.68
C GLN A 155 13.34 4.57 -22.15
N PRO A 156 13.23 3.24 -22.26
CA PRO A 156 12.05 2.62 -22.84
C PRO A 156 10.85 2.77 -21.90
N SER A 157 9.67 3.00 -22.45
CA SER A 157 8.42 3.14 -21.71
C SER A 157 7.28 2.39 -22.39
N GLY A 158 6.26 1.99 -21.62
CA GLY A 158 5.09 1.27 -22.10
C GLY A 158 5.15 -0.24 -21.82
N ILE A 159 4.12 -0.95 -22.27
CA ILE A 159 3.92 -2.38 -21.97
C ILE A 159 4.81 -3.22 -22.89
N ALA A 160 5.76 -3.94 -22.30
CA ALA A 160 6.59 -4.92 -22.99
C ALA A 160 5.91 -6.30 -23.08
N VAL A 161 5.17 -6.70 -22.04
CA VAL A 161 4.36 -7.93 -22.03
C VAL A 161 2.99 -7.62 -21.46
N GLN A 162 1.95 -7.90 -22.26
CA GLN A 162 0.58 -7.92 -21.76
C GLN A 162 0.38 -9.23 -21.00
N LEU A 163 0.22 -9.13 -19.69
CA LEU A 163 0.03 -10.29 -18.81
C LEU A 163 -1.26 -11.02 -19.16
N LEU A 164 -1.18 -12.35 -19.28
CA LEU A 164 -2.32 -13.25 -19.44
C LEU A 164 -2.71 -13.84 -18.08
N LEU A 165 -1.75 -14.44 -17.38
CA LEU A 165 -2.00 -15.10 -16.10
C LEU A 165 -0.76 -15.00 -15.21
N PRO A 166 -0.85 -14.40 -14.01
CA PRO A 166 0.22 -14.45 -13.03
C PRO A 166 0.27 -15.83 -12.36
N ALA A 167 1.45 -16.22 -11.88
CA ALA A 167 1.64 -17.46 -11.13
C ALA A 167 0.84 -17.49 -9.80
N SER A 168 0.40 -16.33 -9.33
CA SER A 168 -0.48 -16.17 -8.16
C SER A 168 -1.96 -16.44 -8.48
N MET A 169 -2.34 -16.73 -9.72
CA MET A 169 -3.72 -17.00 -10.15
C MET A 169 -4.71 -15.86 -9.86
N LEU A 170 -4.20 -14.65 -9.60
CA LEU A 170 -5.03 -13.45 -9.48
C LEU A 170 -5.55 -13.04 -10.87
N PRO A 171 -6.79 -12.55 -10.97
CA PRO A 171 -7.29 -11.91 -12.18
C PRO A 171 -6.43 -10.70 -12.55
N VAL A 172 -6.17 -10.53 -13.84
CA VAL A 172 -5.39 -9.40 -14.36
C VAL A 172 -6.32 -8.21 -14.46
N ILE A 173 -6.53 -7.50 -13.36
CA ILE A 173 -7.41 -6.32 -13.30
C ILE A 173 -6.53 -5.08 -13.18
N ASN A 174 -6.54 -4.22 -14.19
CA ASN A 174 -5.71 -3.03 -14.26
C ASN A 174 -6.58 -1.76 -14.34
N GLU A 175 -5.93 -0.60 -14.23
CA GLU A 175 -6.58 0.72 -14.29
C GLU A 175 -7.17 1.07 -15.67
N LEU A 176 -7.04 0.20 -16.69
CA LEU A 176 -7.61 0.43 -18.02
C LEU A 176 -9.05 -0.06 -18.13
N ILE A 177 -9.52 -0.84 -17.14
CA ILE A 177 -10.88 -1.40 -17.13
C ILE A 177 -11.90 -0.34 -16.75
N PHE A 178 -11.53 0.52 -15.81
CA PHE A 178 -12.37 1.59 -15.31
C PHE A 178 -11.80 2.93 -15.74
N PRO A 179 -12.62 3.98 -15.86
CA PRO A 179 -12.10 5.32 -16.06
C PRO A 179 -11.16 5.72 -14.92
N ARG A 180 -10.09 6.46 -15.27
CA ARG A 180 -9.06 6.85 -14.29
C ARG A 180 -9.69 7.57 -13.10
N GLY A 181 -9.31 7.15 -11.89
CA GLY A 181 -9.78 7.75 -10.64
C GLY A 181 -11.09 7.19 -10.09
N HIS A 182 -11.77 6.29 -10.80
CA HIS A 182 -13.00 5.66 -10.32
C HIS A 182 -12.72 4.52 -9.33
N VAL A 183 -11.60 3.83 -9.52
CA VAL A 183 -11.11 2.79 -8.60
C VAL A 183 -9.63 2.95 -8.37
N LEU A 184 -9.16 2.45 -7.25
CA LEU A 184 -7.75 2.43 -6.90
C LEU A 184 -7.35 1.06 -6.36
N LEU A 185 -6.28 0.48 -6.93
CA LEU A 185 -5.63 -0.68 -6.33
C LEU A 185 -4.97 -0.26 -5.02
N GLN A 186 -5.52 -0.74 -3.89
CA GLN A 186 -5.04 -0.38 -2.57
C GLN A 186 -5.11 -1.58 -1.64
N ASN A 187 -4.02 -1.84 -0.91
CA ASN A 187 -3.98 -2.95 0.03
C ASN A 187 -5.04 -2.78 1.12
N LEU A 188 -5.76 -3.86 1.46
CA LEU A 188 -6.84 -3.85 2.44
C LEU A 188 -6.49 -3.17 3.77
N PRO A 189 -5.33 -3.46 4.43
CA PRO A 189 -4.98 -2.77 5.67
C PRO A 189 -4.82 -1.25 5.52
N SER A 190 -4.43 -0.77 4.34
CA SER A 190 -4.34 0.67 4.06
C SER A 190 -5.70 1.33 3.87
N ILE A 191 -6.71 0.60 3.38
CA ILE A 191 -8.12 1.06 3.35
C ILE A 191 -8.68 1.08 4.77
N ILE A 192 -8.41 0.01 5.55
CA ILE A 192 -8.82 -0.08 6.96
C ILE A 192 -8.23 1.08 7.77
N ALA A 193 -6.98 1.47 7.54
CA ALA A 193 -6.39 2.65 8.19
C ALA A 193 -7.20 3.93 7.93
N GLY A 194 -7.73 4.12 6.71
CA GLY A 194 -8.65 5.22 6.40
C GLY A 194 -9.95 5.13 7.20
N TRP A 195 -10.54 3.93 7.31
CA TRP A 195 -11.71 3.70 8.16
C TRP A 195 -11.44 3.97 9.63
N VAL A 196 -10.24 3.66 10.13
CA VAL A 196 -9.82 3.97 11.50
C VAL A 196 -9.69 5.48 11.73
N VAL A 197 -9.18 6.25 10.76
CA VAL A 197 -9.21 7.72 10.83
C VAL A 197 -10.65 8.23 10.84
N ASN A 198 -11.55 7.62 10.07
CA ASN A 198 -12.98 7.95 10.03
C ASN A 198 -13.24 9.44 9.74
N ALA A 199 -12.68 9.98 8.66
CA ALA A 199 -12.81 11.40 8.29
C ALA A 199 -14.29 11.83 8.17
N GLN A 200 -14.66 12.92 8.85
CA GLN A 200 -16.00 13.51 8.79
C GLN A 200 -15.97 14.85 8.04
N ALA A 201 -17.15 15.28 7.58
CA ALA A 201 -17.33 16.61 7.01
C ALA A 201 -16.93 17.70 8.01
N TYR A 202 -16.30 18.77 7.50
CA TYR A 202 -15.92 19.97 8.24
C TYR A 202 -14.83 19.80 9.31
N GLU A 203 -14.22 18.62 9.43
CA GLU A 203 -13.04 18.41 10.26
C GLU A 203 -11.76 18.92 9.60
N TYR A 204 -10.84 19.43 10.42
CA TYR A 204 -9.47 19.71 10.03
C TYR A 204 -8.63 18.45 10.20
N ILE A 205 -8.16 17.90 9.09
CA ILE A 205 -7.42 16.62 9.06
C ILE A 205 -6.04 16.83 8.46
N LEU A 206 -5.00 16.33 9.13
CA LEU A 206 -3.63 16.34 8.63
C LEU A 206 -3.19 14.93 8.25
N ASP A 207 -2.70 14.75 7.02
CA ASP A 207 -1.92 13.60 6.60
C ASP A 207 -0.44 14.00 6.53
N MET A 208 0.34 13.54 7.51
CA MET A 208 1.72 14.01 7.71
C MET A 208 2.73 13.42 6.70
N CYS A 209 2.39 12.33 6.03
CA CYS A 209 3.29 11.60 5.13
C CYS A 209 2.50 11.09 3.92
N ALA A 210 1.85 12.02 3.24
CA ALA A 210 0.71 11.74 2.39
C ALA A 210 1.04 10.98 1.09
N ALA A 211 2.26 11.09 0.56
CA ALA A 211 2.53 10.63 -0.80
C ALA A 211 2.50 9.10 -0.92
N PRO A 212 1.91 8.56 -2.00
CA PRO A 212 1.43 9.24 -3.21
C PRO A 212 0.01 9.83 -3.16
N GLY A 213 -0.67 9.79 -2.01
CA GLY A 213 -1.98 10.40 -1.79
C GLY A 213 -3.11 9.41 -1.60
N ASN A 214 -2.85 8.10 -1.62
CA ASN A 214 -3.92 7.09 -1.60
C ASN A 214 -4.78 7.19 -0.34
N LYS A 215 -4.18 7.29 0.85
CA LYS A 215 -4.96 7.46 2.09
C LYS A 215 -5.60 8.85 2.13
N THR A 216 -4.88 9.88 1.72
CA THR A 216 -5.39 11.26 1.64
C THR A 216 -6.68 11.37 0.81
N THR A 217 -6.72 10.79 -0.40
CA THR A 217 -7.91 10.81 -1.24
C THR A 217 -9.04 9.95 -0.67
N HIS A 218 -8.72 8.84 0.02
CA HIS A 218 -9.72 8.06 0.76
C HIS A 218 -10.40 8.89 1.86
N LEU A 219 -9.64 9.67 2.62
CA LEU A 219 -10.19 10.56 3.65
C LEU A 219 -11.10 11.64 3.02
N ALA A 220 -10.73 12.16 1.84
CA ALA A 220 -11.57 13.10 1.11
C ALA A 220 -12.90 12.46 0.67
N GLU A 221 -12.85 11.25 0.10
CA GLU A 221 -14.03 10.45 -0.29
C GLU A 221 -14.96 10.20 0.90
N MET A 222 -14.41 9.76 2.04
CA MET A 222 -15.17 9.49 3.27
C MET A 222 -15.88 10.76 3.79
N SER A 223 -15.21 11.91 3.72
CA SER A 223 -15.79 13.20 4.08
C SER A 223 -16.75 13.78 3.03
N ARG A 224 -16.94 13.09 1.88
CA ARG A 224 -17.65 13.57 0.70
C ARG A 224 -17.16 14.94 0.22
N ASN A 225 -15.83 15.13 0.18
CA ASN A 225 -15.18 16.41 -0.15
C ASN A 225 -15.56 17.59 0.77
N LYS A 226 -15.98 17.33 2.03
CA LYS A 226 -16.40 18.40 2.96
C LYS A 226 -15.45 18.62 4.14
N ALA A 227 -14.46 17.75 4.36
CA ALA A 227 -13.39 18.01 5.32
C ALA A 227 -12.46 19.13 4.83
N ILE A 228 -11.54 19.58 5.68
CA ILE A 228 -10.37 20.37 5.27
C ILE A 228 -9.14 19.51 5.49
N ILE A 229 -8.60 18.96 4.41
CA ILE A 229 -7.50 18.00 4.49
C ILE A 229 -6.20 18.68 4.06
N ILE A 230 -5.21 18.63 4.94
CA ILE A 230 -3.86 19.08 4.63
C ILE A 230 -2.96 17.86 4.43
N ALA A 231 -2.29 17.80 3.29
CA ALA A 231 -1.42 16.69 2.90
C ALA A 231 0.02 17.18 2.82
N ILE A 232 0.93 16.55 3.58
CA ILE A 232 2.33 16.96 3.64
C ILE A 232 3.23 15.80 3.22
N ASP A 233 4.23 16.12 2.42
CA ASP A 233 5.39 15.28 2.16
C ASP A 233 6.60 16.19 1.92
N LYS A 234 7.80 15.70 2.24
CA LYS A 234 9.04 16.48 2.14
C LYS A 234 9.46 16.78 0.70
N ASN A 235 9.05 15.97 -0.27
CA ASN A 235 9.53 16.06 -1.66
C ASN A 235 8.48 16.69 -2.59
N ILE A 236 8.86 17.76 -3.30
CA ILE A 236 7.96 18.47 -4.23
C ILE A 236 7.40 17.59 -5.36
N GLN A 237 8.17 16.62 -5.87
CA GLN A 237 7.69 15.69 -6.90
C GLN A 237 6.59 14.77 -6.36
N LYS A 238 6.71 14.36 -5.09
CA LYS A 238 5.68 13.58 -4.41
C LYS A 238 4.42 14.40 -4.16
N ILE A 239 4.55 15.69 -3.84
CA ILE A 239 3.42 16.62 -3.77
C ILE A 239 2.71 16.75 -5.11
N ASN A 240 3.45 16.88 -6.21
CA ASN A 240 2.84 16.92 -7.54
C ASN A 240 2.06 15.62 -7.85
N ARG A 241 2.53 14.46 -7.39
CA ARG A 241 1.77 13.20 -7.49
C ARG A 241 0.50 13.21 -6.65
N ILE A 242 0.53 13.75 -5.43
CA ILE A 242 -0.67 13.90 -4.60
C ILE A 242 -1.70 14.80 -5.31
N LYS A 243 -1.26 15.94 -5.86
CA LYS A 243 -2.14 16.85 -6.61
C LYS A 243 -2.76 16.15 -7.82
N GLN A 244 -1.96 15.49 -8.64
CA GLN A 244 -2.43 14.69 -9.79
C GLN A 244 -3.43 13.60 -9.35
N SER A 245 -3.15 12.93 -8.23
CA SER A 245 -4.03 11.91 -7.65
C SER A 245 -5.37 12.51 -7.23
N CYS A 246 -5.37 13.67 -6.60
CA CYS A 246 -6.58 14.41 -6.22
C CYS A 246 -7.38 14.83 -7.45
N ASP A 247 -6.72 15.45 -8.44
CA ASP A 247 -7.36 15.90 -9.68
C ASP A 247 -8.01 14.72 -10.43
N THR A 248 -7.30 13.60 -10.54
CA THR A 248 -7.79 12.39 -11.21
C THR A 248 -8.99 11.78 -10.48
N GLN A 249 -9.05 11.87 -9.15
CA GLN A 249 -10.11 11.29 -8.33
C GLN A 249 -11.23 12.28 -8.00
N GLY A 250 -11.21 13.50 -8.54
CA GLY A 250 -12.21 14.54 -8.27
C GLY A 250 -12.22 15.03 -6.82
N VAL A 251 -11.07 14.97 -6.15
CA VAL A 251 -10.91 15.42 -4.77
C VAL A 251 -10.63 16.92 -4.75
N THR A 252 -11.48 17.68 -4.05
CA THR A 252 -11.44 19.16 -4.04
C THR A 252 -11.07 19.76 -2.68
N CYS A 253 -11.09 18.95 -1.62
CA CYS A 253 -10.92 19.44 -0.25
C CYS A 253 -9.50 19.27 0.32
N VAL A 254 -8.53 18.87 -0.51
CA VAL A 254 -7.14 18.62 -0.13
C VAL A 254 -6.24 19.79 -0.53
N LYS A 255 -5.42 20.27 0.41
CA LYS A 255 -4.31 21.19 0.14
C LYS A 255 -2.98 20.48 0.41
N ALA A 256 -2.11 20.39 -0.60
CA ALA A 256 -0.85 19.65 -0.51
C ALA A 256 0.38 20.57 -0.47
N TYR A 257 1.27 20.36 0.50
CA TYR A 257 2.44 21.21 0.76
C TYR A 257 3.74 20.41 0.86
N ALA A 258 4.80 20.91 0.19
CA ALA A 258 6.15 20.36 0.33
C ALA A 258 6.77 20.89 1.62
N TYR A 259 6.77 20.09 2.68
CA TYR A 259 7.24 20.51 4.00
C TYR A 259 7.80 19.34 4.81
N ASP A 260 8.70 19.62 5.76
CA ASP A 260 9.22 18.60 6.67
C ASP A 260 8.28 18.44 7.87
N SER A 261 7.53 17.33 7.89
CA SER A 261 6.52 17.08 8.92
C SER A 261 7.07 16.99 10.34
N THR A 262 8.38 16.77 10.52
CA THR A 262 9.03 16.83 11.84
C THR A 262 9.14 18.24 12.41
N LYS A 263 8.85 19.26 11.58
CA LYS A 263 8.89 20.69 11.93
C LYS A 263 7.51 21.35 11.80
N CYS A 264 6.44 20.56 11.77
CA CYS A 264 5.09 21.09 11.57
C CYS A 264 4.51 21.85 12.77
N HIS A 265 5.15 21.80 13.94
CA HIS A 265 4.76 22.56 15.12
C HIS A 265 5.63 23.81 15.24
N SER A 266 5.01 24.95 15.51
CA SER A 266 5.67 26.21 15.89
C SER A 266 4.87 26.92 16.98
N ASP A 267 5.58 27.46 17.98
CA ASP A 267 5.01 28.27 19.07
C ASP A 267 5.02 29.77 18.77
N GLU A 268 5.48 30.19 17.58
CA GLU A 268 5.55 31.60 17.21
C GLU A 268 4.15 32.24 17.13
N SER A 269 3.93 33.26 17.96
CA SER A 269 2.73 34.12 18.00
C SER A 269 2.46 34.88 16.69
N ASP A 270 3.43 34.89 15.77
CA ASP A 270 3.42 35.63 14.51
C ASP A 270 2.87 34.84 13.31
N ILE A 271 2.42 33.59 13.52
CA ILE A 271 1.51 32.95 12.56
C ILE A 271 0.22 33.77 12.60
N LYS A 272 0.13 34.76 11.69
CA LYS A 272 -1.10 35.52 11.47
C LYS A 272 -2.24 34.50 11.36
N LYS A 273 -3.22 34.59 12.27
CA LYS A 273 -4.40 33.71 12.38
C LYS A 273 -5.14 33.48 11.06
N GLU A 274 -4.83 34.28 10.04
CA GLU A 274 -5.38 34.24 8.69
C GLU A 274 -4.90 33.06 7.82
N ASN A 275 -3.84 32.30 8.20
CA ASN A 275 -3.36 31.16 7.40
C ASN A 275 -3.15 29.86 8.20
N ILE A 276 -4.17 29.40 8.93
CA ILE A 276 -4.21 28.07 9.60
C ILE A 276 -3.87 26.90 8.64
N MET A 277 -3.95 27.14 7.33
CA MET A 277 -3.86 26.14 6.26
C MET A 277 -2.46 25.90 5.70
N VAL A 278 -1.43 26.61 6.17
CA VAL A 278 -0.06 26.49 5.65
C VAL A 278 0.89 26.11 6.78
N PRO A 279 1.79 25.12 6.60
CA PRO A 279 2.75 24.74 7.65
C PRO A 279 3.82 25.82 7.86
N PRO A 280 4.35 26.01 9.08
CA PRO A 280 4.06 25.25 10.31
C PRO A 280 2.73 25.68 10.98
N TYR A 281 2.26 24.88 11.94
CA TYR A 281 0.98 25.07 12.62
C TYR A 281 1.18 25.31 14.12
N SER A 282 0.26 26.08 14.70
CA SER A 282 0.13 26.25 16.14
C SER A 282 -0.33 24.96 16.82
N SER A 283 -0.14 24.88 18.13
CA SER A 283 -0.70 23.81 18.96
C SER A 283 -2.22 23.70 18.82
N ASN A 284 -2.75 22.49 18.95
CA ASN A 284 -4.20 22.23 18.94
C ASN A 284 -4.94 22.71 17.66
N THR A 285 -4.36 22.47 16.48
CA THR A 285 -4.92 22.89 15.18
C THR A 285 -5.84 21.85 14.54
N PHE A 286 -5.49 20.56 14.61
CA PHE A 286 -6.18 19.51 13.86
C PHE A 286 -7.12 18.67 14.72
N ASP A 287 -8.31 18.36 14.19
CA ASP A 287 -9.26 17.42 14.81
C ASP A 287 -8.76 15.98 14.67
N LYS A 288 -8.14 15.67 13.53
CA LYS A 288 -7.56 14.35 13.25
C LYS A 288 -6.20 14.45 12.59
N ILE A 289 -5.31 13.53 12.94
CA ILE A 289 -4.03 13.36 12.28
C ILE A 289 -3.86 11.91 11.86
N LEU A 290 -3.53 11.71 10.59
CA LEU A 290 -3.00 10.45 10.06
C LEU A 290 -1.49 10.57 9.99
N LEU A 291 -0.81 9.71 10.74
CA LEU A 291 0.63 9.48 10.67
C LEU A 291 0.88 8.12 10.02
N ASP A 292 0.78 8.07 8.69
CA ASP A 292 1.21 6.92 7.88
C ASP A 292 2.73 6.98 7.71
N ALA A 293 3.46 6.55 8.74
CA ALA A 293 4.86 6.93 8.86
C ALA A 293 5.76 6.21 7.84
N PRO A 294 6.82 6.89 7.35
CA PRO A 294 7.87 6.21 6.60
C PRO A 294 8.46 5.10 7.46
N CYS A 295 8.50 3.89 6.91
CA CYS A 295 8.92 2.69 7.61
C CYS A 295 9.82 1.83 6.71
N SER A 296 10.37 0.76 7.29
CA SER A 296 11.23 -0.18 6.54
C SER A 296 10.52 -0.93 5.41
N GLY A 297 9.18 -0.96 5.40
CA GLY A 297 8.39 -1.60 4.34
C GLY A 297 8.57 -3.12 4.26
N LEU A 298 9.05 -3.75 5.34
CA LEU A 298 9.33 -5.19 5.38
C LEU A 298 8.07 -6.07 5.31
N GLY A 299 6.88 -5.48 5.50
CA GLY A 299 5.60 -6.16 5.39
C GLY A 299 5.05 -6.26 3.96
N GLN A 300 5.66 -5.61 2.96
CA GLN A 300 5.16 -5.66 1.58
C GLN A 300 5.14 -7.09 1.05
N ARG A 301 4.13 -7.44 0.23
CA ARG A 301 3.99 -8.81 -0.32
C ARG A 301 3.61 -8.80 -1.80
N PRO A 302 4.24 -9.65 -2.63
CA PRO A 302 5.35 -10.54 -2.27
C PRO A 302 6.68 -9.78 -2.08
N GLN A 303 7.42 -10.08 -1.02
CA GLN A 303 8.73 -9.52 -0.70
C GLN A 303 9.84 -10.38 -1.31
N THR A 304 10.10 -10.25 -2.60
CA THR A 304 11.13 -11.04 -3.29
C THR A 304 12.56 -10.52 -3.07
N ASN A 305 12.71 -9.24 -2.76
CA ASN A 305 13.99 -8.60 -2.51
C ASN A 305 13.80 -7.35 -1.66
N ASN A 306 14.67 -7.10 -0.69
CA ASN A 306 14.72 -5.83 0.03
C ASN A 306 16.17 -5.35 0.18
N LYS A 307 16.37 -4.03 0.15
CA LYS A 307 17.69 -3.39 0.28
C LYS A 307 17.91 -2.80 1.68
N ILE A 308 17.13 -3.22 2.66
CA ILE A 308 17.17 -2.67 4.01
C ILE A 308 18.43 -3.15 4.71
N THR A 309 19.22 -2.21 5.22
CA THR A 309 20.37 -2.51 6.08
C THR A 309 20.00 -2.34 7.56
N PRO A 310 20.71 -2.97 8.51
CA PRO A 310 20.47 -2.76 9.94
C PRO A 310 20.51 -1.27 10.35
N LYS A 311 21.41 -0.49 9.75
CA LYS A 311 21.51 0.96 9.99
C LYS A 311 20.25 1.71 9.51
N MET A 312 19.74 1.37 8.32
CA MET A 312 18.48 1.95 7.82
C MET A 312 17.31 1.58 8.73
N LEU A 313 17.24 0.31 9.15
CA LEU A 313 16.17 -0.17 10.03
C LEU A 313 16.07 0.64 11.32
N GLN A 314 17.21 0.89 11.98
CA GLN A 314 17.26 1.69 13.21
C GLN A 314 16.91 3.17 13.00
N SER A 315 17.10 3.70 11.79
CA SER A 315 16.81 5.11 11.51
C SER A 315 15.31 5.44 11.44
N TYR A 316 14.46 4.49 11.04
CA TYR A 316 13.02 4.73 10.88
C TYR A 316 12.34 5.07 12.21
N LYS A 317 12.62 4.30 13.26
CA LYS A 317 12.15 4.57 14.63
C LYS A 317 12.48 6.00 15.09
N ILE A 318 13.67 6.50 14.78
CA ILE A 318 14.09 7.85 15.17
C ILE A 318 13.25 8.92 14.46
N VAL A 319 13.02 8.75 13.15
CA VAL A 319 12.20 9.68 12.37
C VAL A 319 10.73 9.61 12.80
N GLN A 320 10.18 8.41 12.99
CA GLN A 320 8.82 8.17 13.47
C GLN A 320 8.57 8.87 14.82
N ARG A 321 9.52 8.79 15.77
CA ARG A 321 9.42 9.52 17.04
C ARG A 321 9.33 11.03 16.84
N LYS A 322 10.18 11.63 15.99
CA LYS A 322 10.11 13.06 15.69
C LYS A 322 8.79 13.48 15.03
N LEU A 323 8.21 12.61 14.19
CA LEU A 323 6.90 12.86 13.60
C LEU A 323 5.79 12.80 14.65
N PHE A 324 5.85 11.85 15.58
CA PHE A 324 4.95 11.81 16.74
C PHE A 324 5.06 13.07 17.58
N ASP A 325 6.28 13.53 17.89
CA ASP A 325 6.50 14.77 18.66
C ASP A 325 5.75 15.95 18.02
N ALA A 326 5.87 16.13 16.69
CA ALA A 326 5.15 17.19 15.98
C ALA A 326 3.62 16.95 15.98
N ALA A 327 3.17 15.71 15.75
CA ALA A 327 1.75 15.35 15.70
C ALA A 327 1.02 15.66 17.00
N VAL A 328 1.61 15.31 18.15
CA VAL A 328 0.97 15.46 19.46
C VAL A 328 0.75 16.94 19.82
N ASN A 329 1.70 17.81 19.46
CA ASN A 329 1.58 19.24 19.73
C ASN A 329 0.44 19.90 18.92
N ILE A 330 0.35 19.60 17.62
CA ILE A 330 -0.63 20.22 16.71
C ILE A 330 -2.01 19.55 16.72
N LEU A 331 -2.17 18.40 17.39
CA LEU A 331 -3.46 17.74 17.57
C LEU A 331 -4.27 18.44 18.66
N LYS A 332 -5.57 18.69 18.43
CA LYS A 332 -6.48 19.24 19.45
C LYS A 332 -6.65 18.29 20.63
N VAL A 333 -6.93 18.83 21.82
CA VAL A 333 -7.52 18.06 22.91
C VAL A 333 -8.88 17.51 22.46
N GLY A 334 -9.12 16.22 22.67
CA GLY A 334 -10.23 15.47 22.10
C GLY A 334 -10.01 15.04 20.64
N GLY A 335 -8.90 15.44 20.02
CA GLY A 335 -8.55 15.02 18.66
C GLY A 335 -7.97 13.61 18.61
N LYS A 336 -8.11 12.97 17.44
CA LYS A 336 -7.65 11.59 17.20
C LYS A 336 -6.39 11.53 16.35
N LEU A 337 -5.38 10.79 16.81
CA LEU A 337 -4.18 10.44 16.07
C LEU A 337 -4.24 8.98 15.63
N THR A 338 -4.16 8.72 14.33
CA THR A 338 -4.03 7.37 13.78
C THR A 338 -2.62 7.16 13.26
N TYR A 339 -1.92 6.16 13.79
CA TYR A 339 -0.59 5.75 13.36
C TYR A 339 -0.67 4.48 12.55
N SER A 340 0.01 4.44 11.40
CA SER A 340 0.13 3.21 10.62
C SER A 340 1.50 3.02 9.97
N THR A 341 1.86 1.77 9.76
CA THR A 341 3.07 1.36 9.03
C THR A 341 2.78 0.13 8.16
N CYS A 342 3.55 -0.05 7.10
CA CYS A 342 3.55 -1.27 6.28
C CYS A 342 4.76 -2.17 6.58
N THR A 343 5.13 -2.25 7.86
CA THR A 343 6.21 -3.11 8.36
C THR A 343 5.71 -4.07 9.44
N VAL A 344 6.50 -5.11 9.69
CA VAL A 344 6.23 -6.17 10.66
C VAL A 344 7.09 -6.08 11.91
N THR A 345 7.97 -5.08 11.98
CA THR A 345 8.97 -4.94 13.04
C THR A 345 8.41 -4.34 14.32
N VAL A 346 8.74 -4.96 15.44
CA VAL A 346 8.35 -4.51 16.78
C VAL A 346 8.78 -3.07 17.07
N ASP A 347 10.02 -2.71 16.70
CA ASP A 347 10.59 -1.38 16.99
C ASP A 347 9.79 -0.20 16.38
N GLU A 348 9.20 -0.43 15.21
CA GLU A 348 8.40 0.56 14.48
C GLU A 348 6.91 0.46 14.86
N ASN A 349 6.47 -0.62 15.51
CA ASN A 349 5.06 -0.93 15.77
C ASN A 349 4.75 -0.89 17.28
N GLU A 350 4.67 -2.03 17.96
CA GLU A 350 4.35 -2.12 19.39
C GLU A 350 5.34 -1.33 20.26
N GLY A 351 6.63 -1.36 19.90
CA GLY A 351 7.66 -0.59 20.57
C GLY A 351 7.48 0.92 20.43
N MET A 352 6.88 1.38 19.31
CA MET A 352 6.51 2.78 19.13
C MET A 352 5.33 3.15 20.04
N VAL A 353 4.27 2.32 20.06
CA VAL A 353 3.11 2.54 20.94
C VAL A 353 3.51 2.58 22.42
N SER A 354 4.33 1.63 22.87
CA SER A 354 4.85 1.59 24.25
C SER A 354 5.66 2.84 24.59
N TRP A 355 6.47 3.35 23.65
CA TRP A 355 7.20 4.60 23.83
C TRP A 355 6.28 5.83 23.89
N VAL A 356 5.26 5.90 23.02
CA VAL A 356 4.28 7.00 22.99
C VAL A 356 3.56 7.08 24.33
N LEU A 357 3.03 5.96 24.85
CA LEU A 357 2.28 5.93 26.09
C LEU A 357 3.12 6.29 27.33
N LYS A 358 4.43 6.01 27.28
CA LYS A 358 5.37 6.40 28.35
C LYS A 358 5.77 7.87 28.28
N LYS A 359 5.95 8.42 27.08
CA LYS A 359 6.41 9.80 26.88
C LYS A 359 5.28 10.81 26.98
N TYR A 360 4.08 10.46 26.52
CA TYR A 360 2.93 11.37 26.40
C TYR A 360 1.78 10.94 27.30
N SER A 361 1.77 11.43 28.53
CA SER A 361 0.66 11.24 29.47
C SER A 361 -0.68 11.81 28.96
N CYS A 362 -0.63 12.78 28.05
CA CYS A 362 -1.77 13.39 27.39
C CYS A 362 -2.35 12.55 26.24
N LEU A 363 -1.72 11.44 25.85
CA LEU A 363 -2.27 10.50 24.88
C LEU A 363 -2.78 9.24 25.55
N LYS A 364 -3.99 8.84 25.19
CA LYS A 364 -4.57 7.55 25.58
C LYS A 364 -4.77 6.68 24.35
N LEU A 365 -4.32 5.43 24.42
CA LEU A 365 -4.62 4.43 23.40
C LEU A 365 -6.12 4.14 23.40
N ILE A 366 -6.71 4.08 22.21
CA ILE A 366 -8.10 3.69 22.00
C ILE A 366 -8.16 2.53 21.00
N PRO A 367 -9.21 1.71 21.01
CA PRO A 367 -9.44 0.73 19.96
C PRO A 367 -9.37 1.38 18.57
N ALA A 368 -8.51 0.85 17.71
CA ALA A 368 -8.39 1.27 16.32
C ALA A 368 -9.56 0.72 15.50
N GLU A 369 -10.79 1.11 15.82
CA GLU A 369 -11.99 0.56 15.18
C GLU A 369 -12.18 1.09 13.75
N PRO A 370 -12.70 0.27 12.82
CA PRO A 370 -13.14 -1.13 13.01
C PRO A 370 -11.96 -2.12 13.10
N LEU A 371 -12.11 -3.15 13.95
CA LEU A 371 -11.07 -4.14 14.24
C LEU A 371 -11.23 -5.39 13.34
N TYR A 372 -10.38 -5.50 12.32
CA TYR A 372 -10.28 -6.63 11.39
C TYR A 372 -8.96 -7.41 11.53
N GLY A 373 -7.86 -6.70 11.83
CA GLY A 373 -6.55 -7.30 12.06
C GLY A 373 -6.42 -7.92 13.45
N GLY A 374 -5.39 -8.73 13.63
CA GLY A 374 -5.05 -9.36 14.90
C GLY A 374 -4.60 -8.36 15.96
N PRO A 375 -4.42 -8.81 17.20
CA PRO A 375 -3.91 -7.96 18.28
C PRO A 375 -2.42 -7.67 18.06
N GLY A 376 -1.87 -6.73 18.83
CA GLY A 376 -0.43 -6.53 18.93
C GLY A 376 0.29 -7.79 19.43
N LEU A 377 1.58 -7.94 19.14
CA LEU A 377 2.36 -9.09 19.57
C LEU A 377 2.47 -9.17 21.12
N PRO A 378 2.51 -10.38 21.70
CA PRO A 378 2.70 -10.57 23.14
C PRO A 378 4.13 -10.24 23.57
N ASN A 379 4.33 -9.88 24.84
CA ASN A 379 5.64 -9.75 25.49
C ASN A 379 6.62 -8.75 24.84
N VAL A 380 6.12 -7.77 24.08
CA VAL A 380 6.95 -6.75 23.40
C VAL A 380 6.60 -5.32 23.81
N GLY A 381 6.10 -5.14 25.03
CA GLY A 381 5.95 -3.84 25.68
C GLY A 381 4.53 -3.27 25.76
N LEU A 382 3.53 -4.01 25.29
CA LEU A 382 2.10 -3.72 25.47
C LEU A 382 1.44 -4.80 26.35
N SER A 383 0.52 -4.39 27.22
CA SER A 383 -0.34 -5.30 27.98
C SER A 383 -1.41 -5.94 27.08
N ASP A 384 -2.07 -7.02 27.51
CA ASP A 384 -3.14 -7.64 26.72
C ASP A 384 -4.30 -6.68 26.43
N THR A 385 -4.61 -5.77 27.37
CA THR A 385 -5.63 -4.74 27.18
C THR A 385 -5.22 -3.71 26.11
N GLU A 386 -3.94 -3.39 25.99
CA GLU A 386 -3.42 -2.49 24.95
C GLU A 386 -3.27 -3.21 23.59
N ARG A 387 -2.86 -4.49 23.62
CA ARG A 387 -2.69 -5.32 22.42
C ARG A 387 -3.99 -5.49 21.65
N VAL A 388 -5.13 -5.62 22.35
CA VAL A 388 -6.45 -5.66 21.70
C VAL A 388 -6.92 -4.28 21.22
N MET A 389 -6.27 -3.17 21.55
CA MET A 389 -6.65 -1.87 21.00
C MET A 389 -5.99 -1.59 19.64
N VAL A 390 -4.81 -2.17 19.38
CA VAL A 390 -4.12 -2.05 18.10
C VAL A 390 -4.58 -3.12 17.11
N GLN A 391 -4.17 -2.97 15.85
CA GLN A 391 -4.37 -3.98 14.81
C GLN A 391 -3.05 -4.31 14.12
N ARG A 392 -2.73 -5.60 14.06
CA ARG A 392 -1.59 -6.13 13.30
C ARG A 392 -2.09 -7.09 12.23
N PHE A 393 -1.59 -6.93 11.03
CA PHE A 393 -1.89 -7.80 9.89
C PHE A 393 -0.65 -8.66 9.61
N GLY A 394 -0.83 -9.98 9.65
CA GLY A 394 0.24 -10.96 9.53
C GLY A 394 -0.29 -12.40 9.61
N PRO A 395 0.58 -13.41 9.46
CA PRO A 395 0.19 -14.82 9.49
C PRO A 395 -0.10 -15.35 10.90
N GLU A 396 0.20 -14.57 11.94
CA GLU A 396 0.16 -15.04 13.32
C GLU A 396 -1.28 -15.32 13.78
N ASN A 397 -1.43 -16.38 14.57
CA ASN A 397 -2.65 -16.69 15.28
C ASN A 397 -2.49 -16.25 16.74
N ASP A 398 -3.48 -15.54 17.27
CA ASP A 398 -3.48 -15.10 18.65
C ASP A 398 -4.86 -15.32 19.30
N PRO A 399 -4.93 -15.93 20.50
CA PRO A 399 -6.21 -16.22 21.16
C PRO A 399 -6.98 -14.97 21.60
N LEU A 400 -6.33 -13.80 21.76
CA LEU A 400 -7.02 -12.57 22.17
C LEU A 400 -7.96 -12.03 21.08
N ARG A 401 -7.66 -12.30 19.81
CA ARG A 401 -8.56 -12.01 18.69
C ARG A 401 -8.29 -12.98 17.54
N PRO A 402 -9.18 -13.98 17.34
CA PRO A 402 -9.20 -14.77 16.12
C PRO A 402 -9.43 -13.88 14.90
N VAL A 403 -8.72 -14.17 13.81
CA VAL A 403 -8.75 -13.37 12.58
C VAL A 403 -9.04 -14.26 11.39
N ASP A 404 -9.97 -13.82 10.53
CA ASP A 404 -10.31 -14.51 9.29
C ASP A 404 -9.14 -14.54 8.30
N ASP A 405 -9.14 -15.55 7.44
CA ASP A 405 -8.08 -15.76 6.44
C ASP A 405 -7.91 -14.57 5.49
N LEU A 406 -8.97 -13.81 5.20
CA LEU A 406 -8.91 -12.59 4.38
C LEU A 406 -7.88 -11.60 4.96
N TYR A 407 -7.93 -11.36 6.28
CA TYR A 407 -7.08 -10.35 6.93
C TYR A 407 -5.67 -10.89 7.21
N LYS A 408 -5.50 -12.20 7.37
CA LYS A 408 -4.18 -12.87 7.43
C LYS A 408 -3.50 -12.94 6.06
N ASN A 409 -4.26 -12.96 4.97
CA ASN A 409 -3.74 -12.95 3.59
C ASN A 409 -3.67 -11.53 3.02
N THR A 410 -3.13 -10.60 3.80
CA THR A 410 -2.84 -9.22 3.39
C THR A 410 -1.34 -8.94 3.43
N ILE A 411 -0.90 -7.71 3.19
CA ILE A 411 0.48 -7.30 3.50
C ILE A 411 0.69 -7.23 5.02
N GLY A 412 1.94 -7.28 5.46
CA GLY A 412 2.31 -6.94 6.83
C GLY A 412 2.02 -5.47 7.10
N PHE A 413 1.19 -5.20 8.10
CA PHE A 413 0.72 -3.84 8.40
C PHE A 413 0.38 -3.67 9.88
N PHE A 414 0.45 -2.45 10.37
CA PHE A 414 0.12 -2.11 11.76
C PHE A 414 -0.69 -0.83 11.84
N ILE A 415 -1.67 -0.79 12.74
CA ILE A 415 -2.52 0.38 13.00
C ILE A 415 -2.69 0.56 14.51
N ALA A 416 -2.47 1.79 14.99
CA ALA A 416 -2.81 2.21 16.35
C ALA A 416 -3.56 3.54 16.31
N ALA A 417 -4.48 3.74 17.26
CA ALA A 417 -5.24 4.98 17.38
C ALA A 417 -5.14 5.53 18.80
N PHE A 418 -5.00 6.84 18.90
CA PHE A 418 -4.88 7.56 20.17
C PHE A 418 -5.87 8.72 20.21
N ILE A 419 -6.33 9.06 21.40
CA ILE A 419 -7.07 10.29 21.69
C ILE A 419 -6.20 11.18 22.58
N LYS A 420 -6.16 12.48 22.29
CA LYS A 420 -5.48 13.46 23.17
C LYS A 420 -6.43 13.90 24.27
N THR A 421 -6.05 13.74 25.52
CA THR A 421 -6.91 14.01 26.69
C THR A 421 -6.58 15.31 27.41
N GLY A 422 -5.46 15.95 27.07
CA GLY A 422 -5.04 17.23 27.64
C GLY A 422 -3.91 17.86 26.83
N ASP A 423 -3.45 19.04 27.23
CA ASP A 423 -2.31 19.69 26.60
C ASP A 423 -1.00 18.93 26.86
N VAL A 424 0.00 19.20 26.03
CA VAL A 424 1.34 18.65 26.22
C VAL A 424 1.96 19.38 27.41
N THR A 425 2.11 18.70 28.53
CA THR A 425 2.85 19.23 29.68
C THR A 425 4.34 19.22 29.34
N SER A 426 4.97 20.40 29.38
CA SER A 426 6.41 20.58 29.17
C SER A 426 7.26 19.90 30.23
#